data_AF-A0A401MQM8-F1
#
_entry.id   AF-A0A401MQM8-F1
#
_cell.length_a   1.000
_cell.length_b   1.000
_cell.length_c   1.000
_cell.angle_alpha   90.00
_cell.angle_beta   90.00
_cell.angle_gamma   90.00
#
_symmetry.space_group_name_H-M   'P 1'
#
loop_
_entity.id
_entity.type
_entity.pdbx_description
1 polymer ?
#
loop_
_entity_poly.entity_id
_entity_poly.type
_entity_poly.pdbx_seq_one_letter_code
_entity_poly.pdbx_strand_id
1 'polypeptide(L)'
;MAGWAIAALLEGSAYDSATQTISVLATYGAAGFWVMTAALLAVGVCHLVTAWGLRAATRAGRMALAGGGLSALAVVLVPAPSSGGDLRHGSVAAVGFALLAVWPVLAAQRDGAAPWGLRPTPSLLATALMGVAAAWFLFEVRHQGVIGVAERLVTFMQSLWPFVVVVSCLRHPRQRRLTAEHT
;
A
#
# COMPACT_ATOMS: atom_id res chain seq x y z
N MET A 1 5.45 7.65 1.72
CA MET A 1 5.37 9.00 2.33
C MET A 1 6.58 9.85 1.97
N ALA A 2 7.75 9.62 2.59
CA ALA A 2 8.92 10.47 2.38
C ALA A 2 9.36 10.53 0.90
N GLY A 3 9.36 9.40 0.19
CA GLY A 3 9.76 9.33 -1.22
C GLY A 3 8.99 10.30 -2.12
N TRP A 4 7.66 10.30 -2.06
CA TRP A 4 6.87 11.22 -2.88
C TRP A 4 6.94 12.68 -2.41
N ALA A 5 7.11 12.92 -1.11
CA ALA A 5 7.25 14.28 -0.59
C ALA A 5 8.57 14.90 -1.07
N ILE A 6 9.67 14.14 -1.01
CA ILE A 6 10.98 14.57 -1.53
C ILE A 6 10.93 14.73 -3.05
N ALA A 7 10.34 13.77 -3.78
CA ALA A 7 10.22 13.87 -5.23
C ALA A 7 9.39 15.09 -5.67
N ALA A 8 8.29 15.41 -4.98
CA ALA A 8 7.50 16.61 -5.23
C ALA A 8 8.28 17.91 -4.96
N LEU A 9 9.11 17.94 -3.91
CA LEU A 9 9.98 19.09 -3.62
C LEU A 9 11.04 19.29 -4.71
N LEU A 10 11.58 18.20 -5.28
CA LEU A 10 12.54 18.27 -6.38
C LEU A 10 11.88 18.77 -7.68
N GLU A 11 10.62 18.42 -7.92
CA GLU A 11 9.86 18.88 -9.08
C GLU A 11 9.45 20.35 -8.97
N GLY A 12 9.26 20.86 -7.74
CA GLY A 12 8.95 22.26 -7.47
C GLY A 12 7.56 22.67 -7.96
N SER A 13 7.44 23.89 -8.48
CA SER A 13 6.16 24.47 -8.90
C SER A 13 5.54 23.84 -10.15
N ALA A 14 6.30 23.00 -10.88
CA ALA A 14 5.78 22.25 -12.01
C ALA A 14 4.86 21.09 -11.59
N TYR A 15 4.83 20.76 -10.29
CA TYR A 15 4.07 19.66 -9.73
C TYR A 15 2.96 20.10 -8.77
N ASP A 16 1.72 19.76 -9.08
CA ASP A 16 0.56 19.95 -8.21
C ASP A 16 0.17 18.63 -7.53
N SER A 17 0.38 18.54 -6.22
CA SER A 17 0.05 17.33 -5.45
C SER A 17 -1.44 17.02 -5.36
N ALA A 18 -2.32 18.00 -5.61
CA ALA A 18 -3.75 17.77 -5.59
C ALA A 18 -4.23 17.07 -6.86
N THR A 19 -3.75 17.54 -8.01
CA THR A 19 -4.23 17.15 -9.34
C THR A 19 -3.30 16.16 -10.05
N GLN A 20 -2.05 15.99 -9.58
CA GLN A 20 -1.09 15.05 -10.17
C GLN A 20 -0.75 13.89 -9.22
N THR A 21 -0.68 12.70 -9.83
CA THR A 21 -0.40 11.44 -9.16
C THR A 21 1.06 11.35 -8.68
N ILE A 22 1.29 10.55 -7.65
CA ILE A 22 2.59 9.98 -7.29
C ILE A 22 3.21 9.29 -8.51
N SER A 23 2.40 8.62 -9.34
CA SER A 23 2.89 7.98 -10.56
C SER A 23 3.59 8.96 -11.53
N VAL A 24 3.13 10.21 -11.65
CA VAL A 24 3.80 11.25 -12.48
C VAL A 24 5.22 11.53 -11.99
N LEU A 25 5.44 11.53 -10.68
CA LEU A 25 6.78 11.73 -10.11
C LEU A 25 7.72 10.56 -10.39
N ALA A 26 7.23 9.40 -10.85
CA ALA A 26 8.04 8.27 -11.27
C ALA A 26 8.39 8.29 -12.77
N THR A 27 7.82 9.21 -13.55
CA THR A 27 8.02 9.29 -14.99
C THR A 27 9.46 9.70 -15.32
N TYR A 28 10.08 9.01 -16.29
CA TYR A 28 11.39 9.38 -16.81
C TYR A 28 11.36 10.82 -17.34
N GLY A 29 12.25 11.66 -16.80
CA GLY A 29 12.31 13.09 -17.10
C GLY A 29 11.80 14.00 -15.98
N ALA A 30 11.05 13.46 -15.00
CA ALA A 30 10.76 14.17 -13.76
C ALA A 30 12.07 14.34 -12.94
N ALA A 31 12.29 15.50 -12.34
CA ALA A 31 13.46 15.74 -11.47
C ALA A 31 13.50 14.76 -10.28
N GLY A 32 12.32 14.39 -9.76
CA GLY A 32 12.16 13.45 -8.65
C GLY A 32 12.15 11.95 -9.01
N PHE A 33 12.32 11.56 -10.28
CA PHE A 33 12.04 10.19 -10.73
C PHE A 33 12.84 9.11 -10.00
N TRP A 34 14.12 9.36 -9.72
CA TRP A 34 15.02 8.41 -9.07
C TRP A 34 14.63 8.19 -7.60
N VAL A 35 14.17 9.24 -6.91
CA VAL A 35 13.66 9.16 -5.53
C VAL A 35 12.41 8.29 -5.51
N MET A 36 11.50 8.53 -6.45
CA MET A 36 10.26 7.76 -6.52
C MET A 36 10.52 6.30 -6.86
N THR A 37 11.40 6.03 -7.83
CA THR A 37 11.85 4.69 -8.21
C THR A 37 12.42 3.96 -6.99
N ALA A 38 13.35 4.57 -6.26
CA ALA A 38 13.93 3.99 -5.06
C ALA A 38 12.87 3.71 -3.97
N ALA A 39 11.91 4.63 -3.79
CA ALA A 39 10.82 4.46 -2.84
C ALA A 39 9.87 3.30 -3.21
N LEU A 40 9.54 3.14 -4.49
CA LEU A 40 8.72 2.04 -5.00
C LEU A 40 9.44 0.69 -4.87
N LEU A 41 10.74 0.65 -5.19
CA LEU A 41 11.57 -0.54 -4.97
C LEU A 41 11.60 -0.91 -3.48
N ALA A 42 11.87 0.06 -2.62
CA ALA A 42 11.91 -0.15 -1.17
C ALA A 42 10.58 -0.67 -0.63
N VAL A 43 9.44 -0.05 -1.00
CA VAL A 43 8.13 -0.50 -0.52
C VAL A 43 7.76 -1.90 -1.04
N GLY A 44 8.09 -2.19 -2.31
CA GLY A 44 7.89 -3.52 -2.90
C GLY A 44 8.67 -4.59 -2.14
N VAL A 45 9.95 -4.34 -1.86
CA VAL A 45 10.79 -5.23 -1.06
C VAL A 45 10.25 -5.37 0.38
N CYS A 46 9.81 -4.27 1.00
CA CYS A 46 9.20 -4.31 2.34
C CYS A 46 7.96 -5.21 2.37
N HIS A 47 7.09 -5.14 1.36
CA HIS A 47 5.93 -6.04 1.26
C HIS A 47 6.35 -7.50 1.10
N LEU A 48 7.37 -7.81 0.29
CA LEU A 48 7.89 -9.16 0.12
C LEU A 48 8.48 -9.73 1.41
N VAL A 49 9.33 -8.94 2.10
CA VAL A 49 9.93 -9.33 3.38
C VAL A 49 8.84 -9.53 4.45
N THR A 50 7.84 -8.65 4.47
CA THR A 50 6.69 -8.78 5.39
C THR A 50 5.89 -10.04 5.09
N ALA A 51 5.57 -10.30 3.83
CA ALA A 51 4.89 -11.52 3.41
C ALA A 51 5.70 -12.76 3.80
N TRP A 52 7.02 -12.74 3.64
CA TRP A 52 7.89 -13.84 4.06
C TRP A 52 7.86 -14.06 5.58
N GLY A 53 8.03 -12.99 6.36
CA GLY A 53 8.18 -13.05 7.82
C GLY A 53 6.88 -13.20 8.62
N LEU A 54 5.73 -12.78 8.07
CA LEU A 54 4.44 -12.77 8.77
C LEU A 54 3.79 -14.17 8.82
N ARG A 55 4.45 -15.11 9.50
CA ARG A 55 3.99 -16.51 9.63
C ARG A 55 2.66 -16.68 10.37
N ALA A 56 2.28 -15.67 11.17
CA ALA A 56 0.99 -15.65 11.84
C ALA A 56 -0.19 -15.36 10.88
N ALA A 57 0.05 -14.80 9.69
CA ALA A 57 -1.01 -14.63 8.71
C ALA A 57 -1.25 -15.93 7.93
N THR A 58 -2.47 -16.10 7.41
CA THR A 58 -2.75 -17.23 6.52
C THR A 58 -1.87 -17.18 5.26
N ARG A 59 -1.68 -18.34 4.59
CA ARG A 59 -0.93 -18.39 3.33
C ARG A 59 -1.55 -17.50 2.24
N ALA A 60 -2.88 -17.45 2.14
CA ALA A 60 -3.58 -16.64 1.14
C ALA A 60 -3.29 -15.14 1.31
N GLY A 61 -3.36 -14.63 2.55
CA GLY A 61 -3.02 -13.23 2.83
C GLY A 61 -1.56 -12.89 2.54
N ARG A 62 -0.64 -13.81 2.86
CA ARG A 62 0.79 -13.65 2.54
C ARG A 62 1.04 -13.61 1.03
N MET A 63 0.37 -14.46 0.26
CA MET A 63 0.48 -14.47 -1.21
C MET A 63 -0.09 -13.19 -1.83
N ALA A 64 -1.22 -12.69 -1.33
CA ALA A 64 -1.78 -11.42 -1.77
C ALA A 64 -0.82 -10.25 -1.47
N LEU A 65 -0.26 -10.19 -0.26
CA LEU A 65 0.72 -9.16 0.11
C LEU A 65 1.99 -9.24 -0.75
N ALA A 66 2.49 -10.46 -1.00
CA ALA A 66 3.64 -10.66 -1.88
C ALA A 66 3.35 -10.21 -3.32
N GLY A 67 2.16 -10.55 -3.85
CA GLY A 67 1.72 -10.08 -5.17
C GLY A 67 1.58 -8.56 -5.25
N GLY A 68 1.10 -7.91 -4.18
CA GLY A 68 1.11 -6.45 -4.05
C GLY A 68 2.52 -5.86 -4.08
N GLY A 69 3.46 -6.48 -3.38
CA GLY A 69 4.89 -6.13 -3.43
C GLY A 69 5.51 -6.29 -4.82
N LEU A 70 5.25 -7.42 -5.50
CA LEU A 70 5.69 -7.64 -6.88
C LEU A 70 5.09 -6.62 -7.85
N SER A 71 3.82 -6.26 -7.66
CA SER A 71 3.17 -5.23 -8.50
C SER A 71 3.84 -3.87 -8.30
N ALA A 72 4.23 -3.51 -7.07
CA ALA A 72 4.98 -2.29 -6.77
C ALA A 72 6.39 -2.28 -7.41
N LEU A 73 7.04 -3.44 -7.55
CA LEU A 73 8.28 -3.57 -8.31
C LEU A 73 8.03 -3.47 -9.82
N ALA A 74 6.95 -4.08 -10.30
CA ALA A 74 6.60 -4.10 -11.72
C ALA A 74 6.27 -2.69 -12.27
N VAL A 75 5.61 -1.83 -11.49
CA VAL A 75 5.34 -0.44 -11.93
C VAL A 75 6.62 0.39 -12.10
N VAL A 76 7.76 -0.03 -11.55
CA VAL A 76 9.05 0.62 -11.81
C VAL A 76 9.55 0.31 -13.23
N LEU A 77 9.22 -0.87 -13.74
CA LEU A 77 9.63 -1.33 -15.07
C LEU A 77 8.65 -0.89 -16.18
N VAL A 78 7.48 -0.38 -15.81
CA VAL A 78 6.47 0.11 -16.74
C VAL A 78 6.49 1.65 -16.67
N PRO A 79 6.95 2.36 -17.72
CA PRO A 79 7.05 3.81 -17.68
C PRO A 79 5.70 4.46 -17.32
N ALA A 80 5.69 5.28 -16.26
CA ALA A 80 4.51 6.07 -15.94
C ALA A 80 4.31 7.12 -17.05
N PRO A 81 3.12 7.20 -17.67
CA PRO A 81 2.85 8.14 -18.75
C PRO A 81 2.89 9.59 -18.26
N SER A 82 3.46 10.50 -19.05
CA SER A 82 3.50 11.94 -18.76
C SER A 82 2.11 12.60 -18.73
N SER A 83 1.09 11.97 -19.33
CA SER A 83 -0.30 12.45 -19.40
C SER A 83 -1.34 11.54 -18.71
N GLY A 84 -0.90 10.54 -17.93
CA GLY A 84 -1.81 9.75 -17.08
C GLY A 84 -2.66 8.68 -17.78
N GLY A 85 -2.26 8.17 -18.96
CA GLY A 85 -3.11 7.29 -19.78
C GLY A 85 -2.47 6.03 -20.39
N ASP A 86 -1.57 5.34 -19.70
CA ASP A 86 -1.03 4.04 -20.15
C ASP A 86 -1.80 2.90 -19.48
N LEU A 87 -2.52 2.14 -20.30
CA LEU A 87 -3.28 0.96 -19.87
C LEU A 87 -2.38 -0.08 -19.20
N ARG A 88 -1.11 -0.19 -19.59
CA ARG A 88 -0.16 -1.15 -18.98
C ARG A 88 0.17 -0.74 -17.54
N HIS A 89 0.61 0.50 -17.34
CA HIS A 89 0.89 1.05 -16.00
C HIS A 89 -0.36 0.97 -15.11
N GLY A 90 -1.49 1.46 -15.63
CA GLY A 90 -2.77 1.45 -14.94
C GLY A 90 -3.22 0.06 -14.53
N SER A 91 -3.05 -0.95 -15.39
CA SER A 91 -3.40 -2.34 -15.08
C SER A 91 -2.52 -2.93 -13.98
N VAL A 92 -1.20 -2.72 -14.05
CA VAL A 92 -0.27 -3.22 -13.01
C VAL A 92 -0.55 -2.54 -11.67
N ALA A 93 -0.78 -1.23 -11.66
CA ALA A 93 -1.15 -0.49 -10.46
C ALA A 93 -2.49 -0.97 -9.88
N ALA A 94 -3.50 -1.19 -10.73
CA ALA A 94 -4.81 -1.70 -10.30
C ALA A 94 -4.72 -3.10 -9.67
N VAL A 95 -3.92 -4.00 -10.25
CA VAL A 95 -3.65 -5.33 -9.67
C VAL A 95 -2.98 -5.18 -8.30
N GLY A 96 -1.95 -4.33 -8.20
CA GLY A 96 -1.27 -4.05 -6.93
C GLY A 96 -2.23 -3.52 -5.87
N PHE A 97 -3.06 -2.53 -6.22
CA PHE A 97 -4.04 -1.96 -5.29
C PHE A 97 -5.11 -2.97 -4.87
N ALA A 98 -5.61 -3.80 -5.79
CA ALA A 98 -6.59 -4.83 -5.46
C ALA A 98 -6.01 -5.87 -4.49
N LEU A 99 -4.80 -6.35 -4.76
CA LEU A 99 -4.10 -7.30 -3.89
C LEU A 99 -3.82 -6.69 -2.51
N LEU A 100 -3.36 -5.43 -2.46
CA LEU A 100 -3.12 -4.71 -1.21
C LEU A 100 -4.41 -4.29 -0.48
N ALA A 101 -5.56 -4.25 -1.15
CA ALA A 101 -6.85 -4.02 -0.50
C ALA A 101 -7.43 -5.31 0.10
N VAL A 102 -7.29 -6.45 -0.59
CA VAL A 102 -7.91 -7.72 -0.18
C VAL A 102 -7.06 -8.53 0.80
N TRP A 103 -5.73 -8.34 0.82
CA TRP A 103 -4.84 -9.11 1.70
C TRP A 103 -5.21 -9.08 3.19
N PRO A 104 -5.77 -8.02 3.81
CA PRO A 104 -6.14 -8.02 5.23
C PRO A 104 -7.14 -9.11 5.58
N VAL A 105 -8.23 -9.23 4.81
CA VAL A 105 -9.26 -10.25 5.04
C VAL A 105 -8.71 -11.64 4.74
N LEU A 106 -7.90 -11.77 3.68
CA LEU A 106 -7.25 -13.04 3.37
C LEU A 106 -6.25 -13.45 4.46
N ALA A 107 -5.55 -12.50 5.08
CA ALA A 107 -4.57 -12.73 6.14
C ALA A 107 -5.21 -13.04 7.50
N ALA A 108 -6.49 -12.72 7.68
CA ALA A 108 -7.18 -12.82 8.96
C ALA A 108 -7.23 -14.26 9.48
N GLN A 109 -7.03 -14.41 10.78
CA GLN A 109 -7.24 -15.66 11.52
C GLN A 109 -8.56 -15.55 12.30
N ARG A 110 -9.37 -16.61 12.26
CA ARG A 110 -10.67 -16.65 12.95
C ARG A 110 -10.54 -17.01 14.43
N ASP A 111 -9.38 -17.47 14.86
CA ASP A 111 -9.15 -17.90 16.23
C ASP A 111 -9.06 -16.70 17.18
N GLY A 112 -9.77 -16.76 18.32
CA GLY A 112 -9.78 -15.67 19.33
C GLY A 112 -8.41 -15.34 19.94
N ALA A 113 -7.44 -16.21 19.69
CA ALA A 113 -6.04 -16.12 20.06
C ALA A 113 -5.19 -15.22 19.14
N ALA A 114 -5.75 -14.70 18.03
CA ALA A 114 -4.98 -13.98 17.03
C ALA A 114 -4.55 -12.57 17.47
N PRO A 115 -3.36 -12.09 17.04
CA PRO A 115 -2.97 -10.69 17.15
C PRO A 115 -4.06 -9.77 16.58
N TRP A 116 -4.30 -8.62 17.21
CA TRP A 116 -5.38 -7.69 16.84
C TRP A 116 -5.46 -7.38 15.33
N GLY A 117 -4.32 -7.10 14.69
CA GLY A 117 -4.26 -6.78 13.26
C GLY A 117 -4.61 -7.94 12.32
N LEU A 118 -4.66 -9.18 12.84
CA LEU A 118 -5.07 -10.37 12.09
C LEU A 118 -6.47 -10.85 12.47
N ARG A 119 -7.22 -10.10 13.29
CA ARG A 119 -8.60 -10.46 13.63
C ARG A 119 -9.54 -10.13 12.47
N PRO A 120 -10.67 -10.85 12.32
CA PRO A 120 -11.58 -10.64 11.19
C PRO A 120 -12.14 -9.23 11.10
N THR A 121 -12.57 -8.64 12.23
CA THR A 121 -13.19 -7.31 12.23
C THR A 121 -12.23 -6.20 11.83
N PRO A 122 -11.03 -6.03 12.44
CA PRO A 122 -10.06 -5.03 11.98
C PRO A 122 -9.62 -5.24 10.53
N SER A 123 -9.41 -6.49 10.11
CA SER A 123 -9.07 -6.81 8.72
C SER A 123 -10.16 -6.40 7.74
N LEU A 124 -11.43 -6.67 8.04
CA LEU A 124 -12.56 -6.28 7.20
C LEU A 124 -12.65 -4.75 7.08
N LEU A 125 -12.51 -4.04 8.19
CA LEU A 125 -12.52 -2.57 8.20
C LEU A 125 -11.36 -2.00 7.38
N ALA A 126 -10.16 -2.53 7.52
CA ALA A 126 -9.00 -2.10 6.74
C ALA A 126 -9.24 -2.30 5.24
N THR A 127 -9.73 -3.47 4.83
CA THR A 127 -10.10 -3.75 3.44
C THR A 127 -11.19 -2.84 2.93
N ALA A 128 -12.25 -2.59 3.70
CA ALA A 128 -13.32 -1.70 3.31
C ALA A 128 -12.82 -0.27 3.09
N LEU A 129 -12.00 0.25 4.02
CA LEU A 129 -11.41 1.59 3.91
C LEU A 129 -10.51 1.72 2.68
N MET A 130 -9.65 0.73 2.44
CA MET A 130 -8.81 0.70 1.23
C MET A 130 -9.66 0.61 -0.04
N GLY A 131 -10.74 -0.19 -0.02
CA GLY A 131 -11.67 -0.33 -1.14
C GLY A 131 -12.40 0.98 -1.45
N VAL A 132 -12.88 1.69 -0.44
CA VAL A 132 -13.50 3.02 -0.60
C VAL A 132 -12.49 4.03 -1.14
N ALA A 133 -11.27 4.06 -0.60
CA ALA A 133 -10.23 4.96 -1.09
C ALA A 133 -9.83 4.65 -2.55
N ALA A 134 -9.75 3.36 -2.92
CA ALA A 134 -9.50 2.93 -4.29
C ALA A 134 -10.66 3.29 -5.24
N ALA A 135 -11.91 3.13 -4.79
CA ALA A 135 -13.08 3.54 -5.56
C ALA A 135 -13.12 5.05 -5.78
N TRP A 136 -12.75 5.84 -4.77
CA TRP A 136 -12.58 7.29 -4.93
C TRP A 136 -11.47 7.60 -5.94
N PHE A 137 -10.29 6.97 -5.83
CA PHE A 137 -9.24 7.17 -6.82
C PHE A 137 -9.71 6.86 -8.25
N LEU A 138 -10.43 5.77 -8.47
CA LEU A 138 -11.00 5.42 -9.78
C LEU A 138 -12.06 6.43 -10.26
N PHE A 139 -12.83 6.99 -9.33
CA PHE A 139 -13.75 8.08 -9.63
C PHE A 139 -13.00 9.33 -10.12
N GLU A 140 -11.91 9.71 -9.44
CA GLU A 140 -11.09 10.87 -9.83
C GLU A 140 -10.33 10.65 -11.14
N VAL A 141 -9.91 9.42 -11.46
CA VAL A 141 -9.35 9.07 -12.79
C VAL A 141 -10.31 9.47 -13.92
N ARG A 142 -11.62 9.42 -13.68
CA ARG A 142 -12.66 9.73 -14.67
C ARG A 142 -13.05 11.21 -14.71
N HIS A 143 -12.93 11.92 -13.58
CA HIS A 143 -13.45 13.30 -13.43
C HIS A 143 -12.34 14.36 -13.29
N GLN A 144 -11.09 13.95 -13.15
CA GLN A 144 -9.88 14.80 -13.09
C GLN A 144 -9.93 15.93 -12.04
N GLY A 145 -10.56 15.68 -10.89
CA GLY A 145 -10.56 16.62 -9.76
C GLY A 145 -9.27 16.51 -8.96
N VAL A 146 -9.32 15.77 -7.86
CA VAL A 146 -8.22 15.64 -6.87
C VAL A 146 -7.56 14.27 -6.90
N ILE A 147 -7.30 13.75 -8.10
CA ILE A 147 -6.72 12.42 -8.34
C ILE A 147 -5.42 12.19 -7.57
N GLY A 148 -4.58 13.22 -7.42
CA GLY A 148 -3.34 13.17 -6.66
C GLY A 148 -3.54 12.95 -5.16
N VAL A 149 -4.59 13.53 -4.59
CA VAL A 149 -4.98 13.32 -3.18
C VAL A 149 -5.51 11.91 -2.98
N ALA A 150 -6.40 11.46 -3.87
CA ALA A 150 -7.02 10.14 -3.76
C ALA A 150 -5.97 9.02 -3.85
N GLU A 151 -5.00 9.11 -4.78
CA GLU A 151 -3.92 8.13 -4.91
C GLU A 151 -3.02 8.09 -3.66
N ARG A 152 -2.67 9.25 -3.10
CA ARG A 152 -1.89 9.34 -1.87
C ARG A 152 -2.61 8.69 -0.69
N LEU A 153 -3.91 8.92 -0.57
CA LEU A 153 -4.71 8.37 0.51
C LEU A 153 -4.76 6.84 0.44
N VAL A 154 -5.09 6.27 -0.73
CA VAL A 154 -5.13 4.81 -0.89
C VAL A 154 -3.74 4.18 -0.68
N THR A 155 -2.69 4.77 -1.26
CA THR A 155 -1.31 4.30 -1.10
C THR A 155 -0.85 4.40 0.36
N PHE A 156 -1.28 5.44 1.08
CA PHE A 156 -1.03 5.59 2.51
C PHE A 156 -1.63 4.46 3.32
N MET A 157 -2.92 4.21 3.14
CA MET A 157 -3.63 3.14 3.85
C MET A 157 -2.99 1.77 3.58
N GLN A 158 -2.70 1.48 2.31
CA GLN A 158 -2.10 0.21 1.87
C GLN A 158 -0.70 -0.01 2.43
N SER A 159 0.09 1.05 2.61
CA SER A 159 1.43 0.96 3.23
C SER A 159 1.35 0.87 4.76
N LEU A 160 0.37 1.53 5.37
CA LEU A 160 0.23 1.60 6.83
C LEU A 160 -0.23 0.27 7.44
N TRP A 161 -1.18 -0.41 6.80
CA TRP A 161 -1.78 -1.61 7.39
C TRP A 161 -0.79 -2.76 7.62
N PRO A 162 0.10 -3.14 6.67
CA PRO A 162 1.12 -4.17 6.92
C PRO A 162 1.99 -3.84 8.14
N PHE A 163 2.35 -2.57 8.32
CA PHE A 163 3.09 -2.11 9.49
C PHE A 163 2.29 -2.29 10.78
N VAL A 164 1.01 -1.88 10.80
CA VAL A 164 0.10 -2.07 11.94
C VAL A 164 -0.02 -3.55 12.32
N VAL A 165 -0.16 -4.43 11.33
CA VAL A 165 -0.24 -5.89 11.54
C VAL A 165 1.05 -6.43 12.15
N VAL A 166 2.22 -6.06 11.61
CA VAL A 166 3.53 -6.47 12.15
C VAL A 166 3.68 -6.01 13.60
N VAL A 167 3.39 -4.74 13.89
CA VAL A 167 3.45 -4.19 15.26
C VAL A 167 2.48 -4.93 16.18
N SER A 168 1.27 -5.23 15.71
CA SER A 168 0.31 -6.02 16.48
C SER A 168 0.83 -7.42 16.80
N CYS A 169 1.49 -8.09 15.86
CA CYS A 169 2.10 -9.41 16.07
C CYS A 169 3.24 -9.34 17.09
N LEU A 170 4.09 -8.31 17.02
CA LEU A 170 5.20 -8.12 17.96
C LEU A 170 4.74 -7.81 19.39
N ARG A 171 3.58 -7.14 19.56
CA ARG A 171 3.01 -6.82 20.88
C ARG A 171 2.21 -7.96 21.51
N HIS A 172 1.73 -8.91 20.70
CA HIS A 172 0.84 -9.98 21.15
C HIS A 172 1.44 -10.89 22.25
N PRO A 173 2.70 -11.38 22.18
CA PRO A 173 3.30 -12.18 23.26
C PRO A 173 3.39 -11.44 24.60
N ARG A 174 3.61 -10.11 24.58
CA ARG A 174 3.69 -9.28 25.79
C ARG A 174 2.33 -9.16 26.47
N GLN A 175 1.27 -8.93 25.70
CA GLN A 175 -0.09 -8.84 26.21
C GLN A 175 -0.57 -10.15 26.85
N ARG A 176 -0.19 -11.29 26.29
CA ARG A 176 -0.49 -12.61 26.87
C ARG A 176 0.19 -12.86 28.22
N ARG A 177 1.40 -12.36 28.44
CA ARG A 177 2.09 -12.50 29.74
C ARG A 177 1.41 -11.65 30.81
N LEU A 178 1.13 -10.39 30.51
CA LEU A 178 0.46 -9.47 31.45
C LEU A 178 -0.93 -9.95 31.87
N THR A 179 -1.69 -10.56 30.94
CA THR A 179 -3.02 -11.12 31.26
C THR A 179 -2.94 -12.38 32.12
N ALA A 180 -1.88 -13.18 32.00
CA ALA A 180 -1.68 -14.38 32.82
C ALA A 180 -1.16 -14.09 34.23
N GLU A 181 -0.49 -12.97 34.47
CA GLU A 181 -0.01 -12.56 35.81
C GLU A 181 -1.12 -11.97 36.70
N HIS A 182 -2.27 -11.60 36.12
CA HIS A 182 -3.39 -10.96 36.79
C HIS A 182 -4.61 -11.89 37.00
N THR A 183 -4.52 -13.16 36.57
CA THR A 183 -5.52 -14.22 36.76
C THR A 183 -5.02 -15.25 37.75
#